data_AF-A0A0F9RC55-F1
#
_entry.id   AF-A0A0F9RC55-F1
#
_cell.length_a   1.000
_cell.length_b   1.000
_cell.length_c   1.000
_cell.angle_alpha   90.00
_cell.angle_beta   90.00
_cell.angle_gamma   90.00
#
_symmetry.space_group_name_H-M   'P 1'
#
loop_
_entity.id
_entity.type
_entity.pdbx_description
1 polymer ?
#
loop_
_entity_poly.entity_id
_entity_poly.type
_entity_poly.pdbx_seq_one_letter_code
_entity_poly.pdbx_strand_id
1 'polypeptide(L)'
;MGRRQEHKSPIAFTQLRPHHRSIARAIISGLTPTEVALVYGFSEGHISRILQTPLFEAEIDRLTRGADDNAIDLKEDLKVMRAKSIEVLDEDLHINPTELQSRALRNRTAQDILDRTGVRKQDQSIVPKGGTFNLRQTVINIEKMSEKEVREDVMDLIEGEVEEEE
;
A
#
# COMPACT_ATOMS: atom_id res chain seq x y z
N MET A 1 -13.12 15.77 59.27
CA MET A 1 -12.04 14.89 58.76
C MET A 1 -11.93 15.06 57.25
N GLY A 2 -11.05 15.95 56.78
CA GLY A 2 -10.83 16.17 55.34
C GLY A 2 -9.61 15.38 54.87
N ARG A 3 -9.78 14.51 53.87
CA ARG A 3 -8.68 13.77 53.25
C ARG A 3 -7.79 14.77 52.51
N ARG A 4 -6.51 14.81 52.86
CA ARG A 4 -5.47 15.56 52.14
C ARG A 4 -5.39 14.98 50.72
N GLN A 5 -5.54 15.84 49.72
CA GLN A 5 -5.15 15.50 48.36
C GLN A 5 -3.62 15.55 48.30
N GLU A 6 -3.00 14.42 48.02
CA GLU A 6 -1.56 14.34 47.79
C GLU A 6 -1.27 14.91 46.40
N HIS A 7 -0.57 16.04 46.38
CA HIS A 7 0.02 16.57 45.16
C HIS A 7 1.10 15.60 44.66
N LYS A 8 0.82 14.90 43.56
CA LYS A 8 1.77 14.03 42.89
C LYS A 8 2.87 14.90 42.28
N SER A 9 4.05 14.91 42.90
CA SER A 9 5.24 15.61 42.40
C SER A 9 5.56 15.21 40.95
N PRO A 10 6.11 16.11 40.11
CA PRO A 10 6.60 15.74 38.79
C PRO A 10 7.77 14.78 38.95
N ILE A 11 7.59 13.54 38.53
CA ILE A 11 8.60 12.49 38.65
C ILE A 11 9.77 12.86 37.71
N ALA A 12 10.93 13.18 38.28
CA ALA A 12 12.15 13.42 37.52
C ALA A 12 12.61 12.10 36.86
N PHE A 13 12.44 12.02 35.53
CA PHE A 13 12.75 10.84 34.70
C PHE A 13 14.26 10.56 34.67
N THR A 14 14.72 9.74 35.60
CA THR A 14 16.13 9.37 35.70
C THR A 14 16.36 8.02 35.01
N GLN A 15 16.48 8.08 33.67
CA GLN A 15 17.04 7.07 32.76
C GLN A 15 16.27 5.74 32.56
N LEU A 16 15.84 5.48 31.31
CA LEU A 16 15.54 4.13 30.84
C LEU A 16 16.79 3.26 30.98
N ARG A 17 16.68 2.13 31.69
CA ARG A 17 17.70 1.09 31.61
C ARG A 17 17.73 0.55 30.17
N PRO A 18 18.91 0.23 29.61
CA PRO A 18 19.07 -0.20 28.21
C PRO A 18 18.07 -1.30 27.78
N HIS A 19 17.75 -2.23 28.68
CA HIS A 19 16.81 -3.31 28.45
C HIS A 19 15.37 -2.87 28.17
N HIS A 20 14.91 -1.73 28.72
CA HIS A 20 13.53 -1.26 28.49
C HIS A 20 13.37 -0.76 27.04
N ARG A 21 14.41 -0.11 26.49
CA ARG A 21 14.43 0.33 25.09
C ARG A 21 14.49 -0.84 24.12
N SER A 22 15.29 -1.85 24.42
CA SER A 22 15.40 -3.03 23.56
C SER A 22 14.10 -3.84 23.57
N ILE A 23 13.46 -3.99 24.72
CA ILE A 23 12.14 -4.62 24.85
C ILE A 23 11.06 -3.83 24.09
N ALA A 24 11.05 -2.50 24.21
CA ALA A 24 10.09 -1.65 23.49
C ALA A 24 10.19 -1.84 21.97
N ARG A 25 11.42 -1.85 21.43
CA ARG A 25 11.67 -2.12 20.01
C ARG A 25 11.24 -3.51 19.58
N ALA A 26 11.51 -4.54 20.39
CA ALA A 26 11.12 -5.91 20.09
C ALA A 26 9.58 -6.04 19.98
N ILE A 27 8.84 -5.38 20.88
CA ILE A 27 7.38 -5.39 20.87
C ILE A 27 6.81 -4.64 19.68
N ILE A 28 7.35 -3.46 19.35
CA ILE A 28 6.94 -2.72 18.13
C ILE A 28 7.25 -3.51 16.85
N SER A 29 8.33 -4.30 16.87
CA SER A 29 8.68 -5.19 15.75
C SER A 29 7.75 -6.42 15.64
N GLY A 30 6.79 -6.57 16.56
CA GLY A 30 5.77 -7.61 16.52
C GLY A 30 6.01 -8.82 17.42
N LEU A 31 7.05 -8.82 18.26
CA LEU A 31 7.25 -9.92 19.21
C LEU A 31 6.24 -9.88 20.35
N THR A 32 5.71 -11.04 20.70
CA THR A 32 4.81 -11.20 21.85
C THR A 32 5.57 -11.06 23.18
N PRO A 33 4.92 -10.66 24.27
CA PRO A 33 5.56 -10.57 25.60
C PRO A 33 6.20 -11.89 26.06
N THR A 34 5.63 -13.04 25.67
CA THR A 34 6.18 -14.38 25.94
C THR A 34 7.48 -14.63 25.17
N GLU A 35 7.53 -14.26 23.89
CA GLU A 35 8.75 -14.37 23.09
C GLU A 35 9.84 -13.42 23.59
N VAL A 36 9.47 -12.20 23.97
CA VAL A 36 10.39 -11.24 24.59
C VAL A 36 10.95 -11.79 25.91
N ALA A 37 10.11 -12.41 26.74
CA ALA A 37 10.57 -13.04 27.98
C ALA A 37 11.65 -14.10 27.70
N LEU A 38 11.42 -14.94 26.68
CA LEU A 38 12.37 -15.97 26.25
C LEU A 38 13.67 -15.38 25.69
N VAL A 39 13.59 -14.39 24.81
CA VAL A 39 14.75 -13.76 24.16
C VAL A 39 15.64 -13.03 25.16
N TYR A 40 15.05 -12.36 26.15
CA TYR A 40 15.79 -11.56 27.12
C TYR A 40 16.09 -12.31 28.43
N GLY A 41 15.67 -13.57 28.55
CA GLY A 41 15.92 -14.40 29.74
C GLY A 41 15.19 -13.91 31.00
N PHE A 42 14.05 -13.24 30.84
CA PHE A 42 13.22 -12.76 31.94
C PHE A 42 11.99 -13.65 32.12
N SER A 43 11.36 -13.60 33.31
CA SER A 43 10.04 -14.20 33.48
C SER A 43 8.96 -13.32 32.86
N GLU A 44 7.87 -13.93 32.40
CA GLU A 44 6.72 -13.21 31.84
C GLU A 44 6.17 -12.16 32.81
N GLY A 45 6.09 -12.49 34.11
CA GLY A 45 5.67 -11.55 35.14
C GLY A 45 6.61 -10.35 35.29
N HIS A 46 7.91 -10.51 34.98
CA HIS A 46 8.85 -9.39 34.97
C HIS A 46 8.61 -8.49 33.75
N ILE A 47 8.40 -9.08 32.55
CA ILE A 47 8.04 -8.32 31.35
C ILE A 47 6.75 -7.54 31.56
N SER A 48 5.70 -8.17 32.11
CA SER A 48 4.43 -7.48 32.40
C SER A 48 4.60 -6.27 33.32
N ARG A 49 5.49 -6.34 34.33
CA ARG A 49 5.81 -5.18 35.17
C ARG A 49 6.53 -4.08 34.39
N ILE A 50 7.43 -4.43 33.48
CA ILE A 50 8.12 -3.47 32.60
C ILE A 50 7.11 -2.75 31.71
N LEU A 51 6.17 -3.49 31.11
CA LEU A 51 5.12 -2.91 30.23
C LEU A 51 4.24 -1.90 30.95
N GLN A 52 3.95 -2.14 32.23
CA GLN A 52 3.12 -1.26 33.07
C GLN A 52 3.88 -0.04 33.60
N THR A 53 5.17 0.12 33.28
CA THR A 53 5.91 1.30 33.73
C THR A 53 5.56 2.51 32.85
N PRO A 54 5.33 3.70 33.44
CA PRO A 54 5.05 4.91 32.66
C PRO A 54 6.22 5.31 31.75
N LEU A 55 7.42 4.83 32.07
CA LEU A 55 8.63 5.04 31.30
C LEU A 55 8.64 4.21 30.00
N PHE A 56 8.07 3.01 30.05
CA PHE A 56 7.91 2.16 28.88
C PHE A 56 6.86 2.72 27.93
N GLU A 57 5.72 3.16 28.47
CA GLU A 57 4.67 3.86 27.70
C GLU A 57 5.24 5.09 26.97
N ALA A 58 6.02 5.93 27.68
CA ALA A 58 6.67 7.10 27.06
C ALA A 58 7.66 6.74 25.93
N GLU A 59 8.35 5.60 26.03
CA GLU A 59 9.26 5.14 24.97
C GLU A 59 8.51 4.57 23.77
N ILE A 60 7.40 3.85 23.99
CA ILE A 60 6.51 3.40 22.90
C ILE A 60 5.94 4.61 22.18
N ASP A 61 5.40 5.59 22.90
CA ASP A 61 4.90 6.84 22.31
C ASP A 61 5.97 7.57 21.50
N ARG A 62 7.21 7.64 22.02
CA ARG A 62 8.34 8.24 21.30
C ARG A 62 8.66 7.50 20.00
N LEU A 63 8.64 6.17 20.02
CA LEU A 63 8.93 5.34 18.85
C LEU A 63 7.80 5.41 17.82
N THR A 64 6.54 5.43 18.25
CA THR A 64 5.37 5.59 17.37
C THR A 64 5.36 6.96 16.73
N ARG A 65 5.55 8.04 17.50
CA ARG A 65 5.65 9.41 16.94
C ARG A 65 6.80 9.55 15.95
N GLY A 66 7.97 8.97 16.27
CA GLY A 66 9.08 8.95 15.32
C GLY A 66 8.77 8.18 14.04
N ALA A 67 7.99 7.09 14.11
CA ALA A 67 7.54 6.38 12.91
C ALA A 67 6.55 7.22 12.08
N ASP A 68 5.63 7.92 12.73
CA ASP A 68 4.69 8.83 12.07
C ASP A 68 5.40 10.02 11.40
N ASP A 69 6.36 10.64 12.09
CA ASP A 69 7.17 11.74 11.56
C ASP A 69 7.95 11.29 10.31
N ASN A 70 8.60 10.12 10.37
CA ASN A 70 9.30 9.54 9.20
C ASN A 70 8.35 9.19 8.05
N ALA A 71 7.11 8.78 8.35
CA ALA A 71 6.11 8.50 7.33
C ALA A 71 5.61 9.78 6.64
N ILE A 72 5.53 10.89 7.39
CA ILE A 72 5.21 12.21 6.85
C ILE A 72 6.34 12.68 5.91
N ASP A 73 7.60 12.56 6.32
CA ASP A 73 8.76 12.93 5.50
C ASP A 73 8.80 12.13 4.18
N LEU A 74 8.62 10.81 4.27
CA LEU A 74 8.57 9.95 3.07
C LEU A 74 7.43 10.35 2.12
N LYS A 75 6.29 10.79 2.64
CA LYS A 75 5.17 11.23 1.82
C LYS A 75 5.49 12.51 1.07
N GLU A 76 6.17 13.48 1.69
CA GLU A 76 6.61 14.70 1.02
C GLU A 76 7.70 14.39 -0.02
N ASP A 77 8.66 13.52 0.31
CA ASP A 77 9.69 13.05 -0.64
C ASP A 77 9.06 12.37 -1.86
N LEU A 78 8.05 11.51 -1.66
CA LEU A 78 7.33 10.85 -2.75
C LEU A 78 6.59 11.84 -3.65
N LYS A 79 6.06 12.96 -3.13
CA LYS A 79 5.46 14.01 -3.98
C LYS A 79 6.49 14.68 -4.87
N VAL A 80 7.68 14.98 -4.32
CA VAL A 80 8.78 15.57 -5.09
C VAL A 80 9.28 14.58 -6.15
N MET A 81 9.44 13.30 -5.78
CA MET A 81 9.85 12.24 -6.71
C MET A 81 8.81 11.99 -7.81
N ARG A 82 7.51 12.13 -7.51
CA ARG A 82 6.43 12.05 -8.49
C ARG A 82 6.57 13.12 -9.57
N ALA A 83 6.78 14.38 -9.18
CA ALA A 83 6.96 15.47 -10.13
C ALA A 83 8.17 15.23 -11.05
N LYS A 84 9.31 14.82 -10.46
CA LYS A 84 10.52 14.46 -11.22
C LYS A 84 10.32 13.26 -12.15
N SER A 85 9.52 12.29 -11.74
CA SER A 85 9.25 11.10 -12.55
C SER A 85 8.40 11.43 -13.77
N ILE A 86 7.48 12.40 -13.66
CA ILE A 86 6.71 12.92 -14.81
C ILE A 86 7.65 13.66 -15.76
N GLU A 87 8.53 14.52 -15.23
CA GLU A 87 9.52 15.26 -16.02
C GLU A 87 10.47 14.32 -16.77
N VAL A 88 10.99 13.28 -16.10
CA VAL A 88 11.83 12.25 -16.76
C VAL A 88 11.09 11.58 -17.91
N LEU A 89 9.82 11.20 -17.72
CA LEU A 89 9.02 10.58 -18.79
C LEU A 89 8.75 11.55 -19.95
N ASP A 90 8.53 12.83 -19.66
CA ASP A 90 8.29 13.88 -20.65
C ASP A 90 9.56 14.19 -21.47
N GLU A 91 10.71 14.34 -20.81
CA GLU A 91 12.01 14.47 -21.49
C GLU A 91 12.28 13.27 -22.41
N ASP A 92 11.97 12.07 -21.92
CA ASP A 92 12.14 10.82 -22.67
C ASP A 92 11.24 10.72 -23.91
N LEU A 93 10.09 11.41 -23.93
CA LEU A 93 9.22 11.49 -25.11
C LEU A 93 9.81 12.39 -26.20
N HIS A 94 10.65 13.36 -25.84
CA HIS A 94 11.19 14.38 -26.73
C HIS A 94 12.66 14.16 -27.16
N ILE A 95 13.39 13.24 -26.51
CA ILE A 95 14.81 12.96 -26.82
C ILE A 95 14.98 11.88 -27.90
N ASN A 96 15.98 12.07 -28.78
CA ASN A 96 16.32 11.16 -29.88
C ASN A 96 16.77 9.75 -29.40
N PRO A 97 16.56 8.68 -30.19
CA PRO A 97 16.58 7.28 -29.75
C PRO A 97 17.94 6.66 -29.38
N THR A 98 19.00 7.44 -29.21
CA THR A 98 20.38 6.92 -29.31
C THR A 98 20.91 6.27 -28.02
N GLU A 99 20.24 6.44 -26.87
CA GLU A 99 20.63 5.84 -25.58
C GLU A 99 19.57 4.89 -25.00
N LEU A 100 19.39 3.72 -25.61
CA LEU A 100 18.27 2.82 -25.29
C LEU A 100 18.35 2.13 -23.91
N GLN A 101 19.55 1.85 -23.39
CA GLN A 101 19.70 1.05 -22.15
C GLN A 101 19.52 1.87 -20.87
N SER A 102 20.05 3.10 -20.81
CA SER A 102 19.83 4.04 -19.69
C SER A 102 18.37 4.48 -19.61
N ARG A 103 17.72 4.61 -20.77
CA ARG A 103 16.31 4.97 -20.94
C ARG A 103 15.34 3.97 -20.32
N ALA A 104 15.48 2.68 -20.64
CA ALA A 104 14.57 1.65 -20.15
C ALA A 104 14.56 1.55 -18.61
N LEU A 105 15.74 1.69 -17.98
CA LEU A 105 15.86 1.67 -16.53
C LEU A 105 15.24 2.92 -15.90
N ARG A 106 15.52 4.11 -16.44
CA ARG A 106 14.95 5.38 -15.95
C ARG A 106 13.42 5.38 -16.01
N ASN A 107 12.85 4.93 -17.13
CA ASN A 107 11.40 4.86 -17.30
C ASN A 107 10.76 3.85 -16.35
N ARG A 108 11.40 2.69 -16.15
CA ARG A 108 10.93 1.68 -15.21
C ARG A 108 10.91 2.24 -13.78
N THR A 109 11.99 2.90 -13.37
CA THR A 109 12.06 3.52 -12.04
C THR A 109 11.04 4.66 -11.88
N ALA A 110 10.85 5.49 -12.91
CA ALA A 110 9.83 6.54 -12.91
C ALA A 110 8.42 5.95 -12.78
N GLN A 111 8.09 4.90 -13.52
CA GLN A 111 6.81 4.20 -13.43
C GLN A 111 6.60 3.56 -12.05
N ASP A 112 7.60 2.90 -11.49
CA ASP A 112 7.53 2.31 -10.15
C ASP A 112 7.24 3.37 -9.07
N ILE A 113 7.82 4.57 -9.19
CA ILE A 113 7.55 5.69 -8.28
C ILE A 113 6.11 6.19 -8.46
N LEU A 114 5.64 6.33 -9.70
CA LEU A 114 4.27 6.77 -10.00
C LEU A 114 3.22 5.79 -9.46
N ASP A 115 3.43 4.49 -9.63
CA ASP A 115 2.56 3.43 -9.13
C ASP A 115 2.45 3.47 -7.59
N ARG A 116 3.56 3.77 -6.89
CA ARG A 116 3.58 3.92 -5.43
C ARG A 116 2.92 5.20 -4.93
N THR A 117 2.87 6.25 -5.76
CA THR A 117 2.19 7.51 -5.42
C THR A 117 0.67 7.47 -5.66
N GLY A 118 0.13 6.31 -6.03
CA GLY A 118 -1.29 6.09 -6.26
C GLY A 118 -1.77 6.47 -7.66
N VAL A 119 -0.86 6.75 -8.60
CA VAL A 119 -1.18 6.89 -10.02
C VAL A 119 -1.27 5.48 -10.62
N ARG A 120 -2.25 4.70 -10.15
CA ARG A 120 -2.54 3.40 -10.77
C ARG A 120 -3.18 3.64 -12.12
N LYS A 121 -2.80 2.85 -13.13
CA LYS A 121 -3.64 2.64 -14.30
C LYS A 121 -5.04 2.29 -13.80
N GLN A 122 -6.06 3.03 -14.25
CA GLN A 122 -7.43 2.59 -14.06
C GLN A 122 -7.51 1.17 -14.60
N ASP A 123 -7.83 0.22 -13.73
CA ASP A 123 -8.17 -1.13 -14.14
C ASP A 123 -9.35 -0.99 -15.10
N GLN A 124 -9.09 -1.13 -16.40
CA GLN A 124 -10.13 -1.43 -17.37
C GLN A 124 -10.58 -2.87 -17.11
N SER A 125 -11.24 -3.09 -15.97
CA SER A 125 -11.99 -4.30 -15.68
C SER A 125 -13.46 -3.95 -15.49
N ILE A 126 -14.02 -3.24 -16.47
CA ILE A 126 -15.42 -3.46 -16.83
C ILE A 126 -15.39 -4.57 -17.87
N VAL A 127 -15.04 -5.79 -17.43
CA VAL A 127 -15.49 -6.98 -18.16
C VAL A 127 -16.90 -7.20 -17.61
N PRO A 128 -17.96 -6.98 -18.39
CA PRO A 128 -19.31 -7.28 -17.94
C PRO A 128 -19.34 -8.75 -17.47
N LYS A 129 -19.77 -8.97 -16.23
CA LYS A 129 -20.00 -10.29 -15.67
C LYS A 129 -21.12 -10.97 -16.46
N GLY A 130 -20.76 -11.72 -17.49
CA GLY A 130 -21.72 -12.54 -18.24
C GLY A 130 -21.33 -12.71 -19.70
N GLY A 131 -20.28 -13.47 -19.97
CA GLY A 131 -19.92 -13.82 -21.33
C GLY A 131 -18.54 -14.42 -21.43
N THR A 132 -18.39 -15.69 -21.10
CA THR A 132 -17.27 -16.46 -21.66
C THR A 132 -17.46 -16.50 -23.18
N PHE A 133 -16.84 -15.57 -23.89
CA PHE A 133 -16.83 -15.54 -25.35
C PHE A 133 -15.88 -16.65 -25.84
N ASN A 134 -16.40 -17.88 -25.83
CA ASN A 134 -15.70 -19.03 -26.39
C ASN A 134 -15.80 -18.94 -27.91
N LEU A 135 -14.83 -18.29 -28.56
CA LEU A 135 -14.72 -18.19 -30.03
C LEU A 135 -14.91 -19.53 -30.75
N ARG A 136 -14.50 -20.63 -30.12
CA ARG A 136 -14.68 -21.99 -30.68
C ARG A 136 -16.14 -22.44 -30.73
N GLN A 137 -16.97 -22.01 -29.76
CA GLN A 137 -18.38 -22.41 -29.71
C GLN A 137 -19.21 -21.62 -30.71
N THR A 138 -18.87 -20.34 -30.94
CA THR A 138 -19.55 -19.47 -31.92
C THR A 138 -19.37 -19.99 -33.35
N VAL A 139 -18.16 -20.42 -33.71
CA VAL A 139 -17.88 -21.00 -35.04
C VAL A 139 -18.66 -22.30 -35.26
N ILE A 140 -18.77 -23.16 -34.23
CA ILE A 140 -19.51 -24.44 -34.30
C ILE A 140 -21.03 -24.21 -34.43
N ASN A 141 -21.56 -23.11 -33.88
CA ASN A 141 -22.97 -22.79 -33.99
C ASN A 141 -23.33 -22.21 -35.36
N ILE A 142 -22.48 -21.35 -35.95
CA ILE A 142 -22.71 -20.77 -37.29
C ILE A 142 -22.80 -21.85 -38.37
N GLU A 143 -21.96 -22.89 -38.31
CA GLU A 143 -21.99 -24.02 -39.28
C GLU A 143 -23.28 -24.85 -39.23
N LYS A 144 -24.05 -24.74 -38.14
CA LYS A 144 -25.31 -25.49 -37.92
C LYS A 144 -26.55 -24.64 -38.13
N MET A 145 -26.40 -23.34 -38.36
CA MET A 145 -27.50 -22.42 -38.59
C MET A 145 -27.92 -22.42 -40.07
N SER A 146 -29.20 -22.23 -40.32
CA SER A 146 -29.69 -22.01 -41.68
C SER A 146 -29.31 -20.59 -42.16
N GLU A 147 -29.16 -20.39 -43.47
CA GLU A 147 -28.82 -19.07 -44.05
C GLU A 147 -29.77 -17.95 -43.63
N LYS A 148 -31.01 -18.29 -43.28
CA LYS A 148 -32.02 -17.33 -42.83
C LYS A 148 -31.73 -16.82 -41.41
N GLU A 149 -31.30 -17.71 -40.51
CA GLU A 149 -30.99 -17.37 -39.11
C GLU A 149 -29.70 -16.56 -39.01
N VAL A 150 -28.69 -16.90 -39.83
CA VAL A 150 -27.44 -16.12 -39.91
C VAL A 150 -27.72 -14.69 -40.39
N ARG A 151 -28.67 -14.52 -41.30
CA ARG A 151 -29.04 -13.19 -41.81
C ARG A 151 -29.75 -12.34 -40.77
N GLU A 152 -30.59 -12.95 -39.93
CA GLU A 152 -31.32 -12.26 -38.85
C GLU A 152 -30.35 -11.80 -37.75
N ASP A 153 -29.45 -12.68 -37.30
CA ASP A 153 -28.40 -12.34 -36.32
C ASP A 153 -27.47 -11.20 -36.79
N VAL A 154 -27.14 -11.15 -38.09
CA VAL A 154 -26.32 -10.07 -38.66
C VAL A 154 -27.09 -8.75 -38.71
N MET A 155 -28.40 -8.78 -38.96
CA MET A 155 -29.22 -7.57 -38.96
C MET A 155 -29.39 -7.02 -37.54
N ASP A 156 -29.63 -7.89 -36.55
CA ASP A 156 -29.73 -7.49 -35.13
C ASP A 156 -28.43 -6.86 -34.62
N LEU A 157 -27.26 -7.34 -35.08
CA LEU A 157 -25.96 -6.75 -34.72
C LEU A 157 -25.76 -5.37 -35.32
N ILE A 158 -26.32 -5.11 -36.50
CA ILE A 158 -26.24 -3.82 -37.19
C ILE A 158 -27.24 -2.83 -36.58
N GLU A 159 -28.43 -3.28 -36.20
CA GLU A 159 -29.45 -2.42 -35.56
C GLU A 159 -29.10 -2.07 -34.11
N GLY A 160 -28.45 -2.98 -33.36
CA GLY A 160 -28.00 -2.72 -32.00
C GLY A 160 -26.86 -1.70 -31.84
N GLU A 161 -26.20 -1.30 -32.93
CA GLU A 161 -25.18 -0.23 -32.92
C GLU A 161 -25.76 1.18 -33.18
N VAL A 162 -27.08 1.32 -33.43
CA VAL A 162 -27.70 2.61 -33.81
C VAL A 162 -28.41 3.32 -32.65
N GLU A 163 -28.58 2.69 -31.48
CA GLU A 163 -29.23 3.32 -30.32
C GLU A 163 -28.23 3.87 -29.27
N GLU A 164 -27.25 4.67 -29.69
CA GLU A 164 -26.60 5.66 -28.81
C GLU A 164 -26.22 6.91 -29.60
N GLU A 165 -27.22 7.75 -29.96
CA GLU A 165 -27.06 9.21 -30.10
C GLU A 165 -28.45 9.85 -30.31
N GLU A 166 -29.11 10.21 -29.20
CA GLU A 166 -29.81 11.51 -28.97
C GLU A 166 -30.38 11.61 -27.54
#